data_AF-A0A0C1ZLD7-F1
#
_entry.id   AF-A0A0C1ZLD7-F1
#
_cell.length_a   1.000
_cell.length_b   1.000
_cell.length_c   1.000
_cell.angle_alpha   90.00
_cell.angle_beta   90.00
_cell.angle_gamma   90.00
#
_symmetry.space_group_name_H-M   'P 1'
#
loop_
_entity.id
_entity.type
_entity.pdbx_description
1 polymer ?
#
loop_
_entity_poly.entity_id
_entity_poly.type
_entity_poly.pdbx_seq_one_letter_code
_entity_poly.pdbx_strand_id
1 'polypeptide(L)'
;MFAALERRPRRVELGPALGVVEDHAALFELQLDGLVAAGYLEIEVEGERVGVGPNRPRTEQELIRALERLAGRQASVAALVGLSRECLVAMPGILVGEVNAMALLFPGGSPERVAALYGGDPLTESCNREVARVVVAEVEARRAIAPEARVRVLEVGAGTGGTSAPVLAALAAHADAVEYVFTDVSRAFVSKGRARFGPSHGLARFEVLDIEGELEAQGFALGTYDVVIGANVFHATRRLAYTVSQAKRLLRRGGVLVLNEGTRHQHQLAQIFGLTPGWWLFTDPDHRIPGSPLATARQWRDLLASSGFEAIVARAPTTATGPAFQSLIVGRSDGLVSRPERAARPEPVAAAAASHGAVPRAPAGEAGSGAPTERRAGTLEQVTAVFARVLEMTPAQLDPDLTFENYGVDSLVVLELTRGLEALYGALPATLLFERITMRQVADWLAERADPDPAPSPAVAAGVPSSRASEAATRATPGPRPAVGDTGPSSTPSPPPVDAEAPTPSNAEAERLLTSLPDSVVDALLSELLSGRESLLEEIQG
;
A
#
# COMPACT_ATOMS: atom_id res chain seq x y z
N MET A 1 8.10 -17.25 24.11
CA MET A 1 8.50 -15.93 24.64
C MET A 1 8.58 -15.88 26.16
N PHE A 2 7.48 -16.00 26.93
CA PHE A 2 7.52 -15.85 28.40
C PHE A 2 8.51 -16.81 29.10
N ALA A 3 8.60 -18.06 28.67
CA ALA A 3 9.62 -19.00 29.17
C ALA A 3 11.07 -18.56 28.87
N ALA A 4 11.31 -17.89 27.73
CA ALA A 4 12.63 -17.34 27.40
C ALA A 4 12.98 -16.13 28.28
N LEU A 5 11.97 -15.35 28.70
CA LEU A 5 12.12 -14.19 29.57
C LEU A 5 12.41 -14.56 31.04
N GLU A 6 12.13 -15.78 31.49
CA GLU A 6 12.45 -16.25 32.84
C GLU A 6 13.95 -16.12 33.17
N ARG A 7 14.81 -16.25 32.14
CA ARG A 7 16.26 -16.10 32.26
C ARG A 7 16.75 -14.66 32.14
N ARG A 8 15.84 -13.70 31.92
CA ARG A 8 16.15 -12.29 31.64
C ARG A 8 17.30 -12.12 30.64
N PRO A 9 17.12 -12.64 29.40
CA PRO A 9 18.17 -12.60 28.39
C PRO A 9 18.52 -11.15 28.04
N ARG A 10 19.73 -10.93 27.51
CA ARG A 10 20.01 -9.63 26.89
C ARG A 10 19.11 -9.47 25.67
N ARG A 11 18.72 -8.23 25.37
CA ARG A 11 17.85 -7.91 24.22
C ARG A 11 18.31 -8.58 22.94
N VAL A 12 19.59 -8.44 22.62
CA VAL A 12 20.24 -9.01 21.42
C VAL A 12 20.20 -10.55 21.35
N GLU A 13 19.99 -11.23 22.47
CA GLU A 13 19.93 -12.70 22.54
C GLU A 13 18.51 -13.24 22.33
N LEU A 14 17.49 -12.39 22.45
CA LEU A 14 16.10 -12.82 22.47
C LEU A 14 15.62 -13.30 21.09
N GLY A 15 15.93 -12.57 20.02
CA GLY A 15 15.61 -12.98 18.64
C GLY A 15 16.22 -14.34 18.28
N PRO A 16 17.55 -14.52 18.42
CA PRO A 16 18.19 -15.81 18.19
C PRO A 16 17.65 -16.95 19.09
N ALA A 17 17.36 -16.67 20.36
CA ALA A 17 16.80 -17.67 21.27
C ALA A 17 15.37 -18.11 20.89
N LEU A 18 14.63 -17.26 20.17
CA LEU A 18 13.30 -17.57 19.63
C LEU A 18 13.34 -18.11 18.19
N GLY A 19 14.53 -18.19 17.58
CA GLY A 19 14.70 -18.68 16.20
C GLY A 19 14.26 -17.66 15.14
N VAL A 20 14.25 -16.37 15.46
CA VAL A 20 13.88 -15.32 14.50
C VAL A 20 14.89 -15.30 13.35
N VAL A 21 14.39 -15.34 12.11
CA VAL A 21 15.23 -15.28 10.90
C VAL A 21 15.66 -13.84 10.61
N GLU A 22 16.81 -13.68 9.95
CA GLU A 22 17.41 -12.37 9.66
C GLU A 22 16.45 -11.43 8.91
N ASP A 23 15.71 -11.95 7.93
CA ASP A 23 14.73 -11.21 7.12
C ASP A 23 13.61 -10.55 7.96
N HIS A 24 13.39 -11.03 9.19
CA HIS A 24 12.36 -10.54 10.10
C HIS A 24 12.91 -9.94 11.40
N ALA A 25 14.24 -9.84 11.55
CA ALA A 25 14.88 -9.30 12.74
C ALA A 25 14.45 -7.84 13.01
N ALA A 26 14.39 -7.00 11.97
CA ALA A 26 13.99 -5.60 12.11
C ALA A 26 12.54 -5.44 12.60
N LEU A 27 11.62 -6.26 12.07
CA LEU A 27 10.23 -6.27 12.52
C LEU A 27 10.13 -6.75 13.97
N PHE A 28 10.89 -7.81 14.33
CA PHE A 28 10.91 -8.33 15.68
C PHE A 28 11.39 -7.28 16.70
N GLU A 29 12.46 -6.54 16.39
CA GLU A 29 12.94 -5.46 17.25
C GLU A 29 11.90 -4.34 17.41
N LEU A 30 11.22 -3.96 16.33
CA LEU A 30 10.11 -2.99 16.39
C LEU A 30 8.95 -3.49 17.28
N GLN A 31 8.63 -4.78 17.21
CA GLN A 31 7.61 -5.40 18.07
C GLN A 31 8.02 -5.39 19.54
N LEU A 32 9.30 -5.68 19.84
CA LEU A 32 9.83 -5.58 21.20
C LEU A 32 9.69 -4.17 21.76
N ASP A 33 10.05 -3.15 20.97
CA ASP A 33 9.89 -1.75 21.38
C ASP A 33 8.44 -1.41 21.66
N GLY A 34 7.52 -1.88 20.81
CA GLY A 34 6.09 -1.70 21.02
C GLY A 34 5.60 -2.35 22.32
N LEU A 35 6.08 -3.55 22.64
CA LEU A 35 5.72 -4.26 23.87
C LEU A 35 6.29 -3.58 25.12
N VAL A 36 7.50 -3.03 25.04
CA VAL A 36 8.11 -2.24 26.11
C VAL A 36 7.35 -0.94 26.34
N ALA A 37 7.07 -0.19 25.27
CA ALA A 37 6.31 1.06 25.34
C ALA A 37 4.89 0.84 25.89
N ALA A 38 4.28 -0.31 25.58
CA ALA A 38 2.98 -0.70 26.10
C ALA A 38 3.03 -1.35 27.50
N GLY A 39 4.20 -1.46 28.13
CA GLY A 39 4.37 -1.98 29.50
C GLY A 39 4.17 -3.49 29.65
N TYR A 40 4.17 -4.25 28.55
CA TYR A 40 4.13 -5.72 28.59
C TYR A 40 5.52 -6.33 28.80
N LEU A 41 6.56 -5.62 28.37
CA LEU A 41 7.95 -5.93 28.63
C LEU A 41 8.62 -4.75 29.35
N GLU A 42 9.74 -5.03 30.01
CA GLU A 42 10.61 -4.01 30.59
C GLU A 42 12.06 -4.29 30.16
N ILE A 43 12.86 -3.23 30.05
CA ILE A 43 14.30 -3.34 29.78
C ILE A 43 15.03 -2.77 30.98
N GLU A 44 15.85 -3.61 31.62
CA GLU A 44 16.79 -3.15 32.63
C GLU A 44 17.92 -2.39 31.94
N VAL A 45 18.10 -1.12 32.33
CA VAL A 45 19.07 -0.20 31.72
C VAL A 45 20.51 -0.73 31.85
N GLU A 46 20.83 -1.35 32.98
CA GLU A 46 22.13 -2.01 33.17
C GLU A 46 22.13 -3.40 32.51
N GLY A 47 22.83 -3.50 31.37
CA GLY A 47 23.02 -4.76 30.64
C GLY A 47 21.91 -5.11 29.65
N GLU A 48 20.96 -4.21 29.41
CA GLU A 48 19.89 -4.32 28.40
C GLU A 48 19.13 -5.65 28.47
N ARG A 49 18.79 -6.07 29.69
CA ARG A 49 18.09 -7.34 29.91
C ARG A 49 16.58 -7.15 29.81
N VAL A 50 15.92 -8.08 29.12
CA VAL A 50 14.47 -8.02 28.88
C VAL A 50 13.74 -8.83 29.95
N GLY A 51 12.79 -8.18 30.61
CA GLY A 51 11.92 -8.76 31.63
C GLY A 51 10.44 -8.67 31.27
N VAL A 52 9.60 -9.27 32.11
CA VAL A 52 8.14 -9.18 32.01
C VAL A 52 7.67 -7.89 32.68
N GLY A 53 6.95 -7.06 31.94
CA GLY A 53 6.42 -5.81 32.44
C GLY A 53 5.20 -5.98 33.36
N PRO A 54 4.69 -4.86 33.92
CA PRO A 54 3.55 -4.86 34.82
C PRO A 54 2.24 -5.26 34.13
N ASN A 55 2.09 -4.99 32.82
CA ASN A 55 0.86 -5.28 32.10
C ASN A 55 0.74 -6.77 31.79
N ARG A 56 -0.49 -7.31 31.96
CA ARG A 56 -0.80 -8.70 31.68
C ARG A 56 -1.46 -8.81 30.30
N PRO A 57 -0.94 -9.67 29.41
CA PRO A 57 -1.56 -9.85 28.09
C PRO A 57 -2.95 -10.46 28.24
N ARG A 58 -3.87 -10.04 27.38
CA ARG A 58 -5.12 -10.76 27.15
C ARG A 58 -4.83 -12.07 26.42
N THR A 59 -5.72 -13.04 26.55
CA THR A 59 -5.65 -14.26 25.75
C THR A 59 -5.83 -13.92 24.26
N GLU A 60 -5.23 -14.72 23.38
CA GLU A 60 -5.38 -14.58 21.94
C GLU A 60 -6.86 -14.52 21.51
N GLN A 61 -7.69 -15.37 22.12
CA GLN A 61 -9.11 -15.45 21.82
C GLN A 61 -9.90 -14.21 22.27
N GLU A 62 -9.46 -13.51 23.32
CA GLU A 62 -10.03 -12.22 23.70
C GLU A 62 -9.63 -11.10 22.74
N LEU A 63 -8.38 -11.13 22.25
CA LEU A 63 -7.89 -10.15 21.26
C LEU A 63 -8.60 -10.33 19.91
N ILE A 64 -8.74 -11.57 19.44
CA ILE A 64 -9.50 -11.90 18.21
C ILE A 64 -10.93 -11.37 18.32
N ARG A 65 -11.63 -11.65 19.43
CA ARG A 65 -12.99 -11.14 19.65
C ARG A 65 -13.06 -9.62 19.74
N ALA A 66 -12.00 -8.95 20.21
CA ALA A 66 -11.93 -7.49 20.21
C ALA A 66 -11.78 -6.93 18.79
N LEU A 67 -10.92 -7.54 17.97
CA LEU A 67 -10.75 -7.18 16.56
C LEU A 67 -12.04 -7.39 15.75
N GLU A 68 -12.71 -8.55 15.91
CA GLU A 68 -13.98 -8.83 15.24
C GLU A 68 -15.07 -7.80 15.58
N ARG A 69 -15.18 -7.42 16.86
CA ARG A 69 -16.09 -6.36 17.29
C ARG A 69 -15.74 -5.01 16.69
N LEU A 70 -14.46 -4.68 16.54
CA LEU A 70 -14.02 -3.44 15.91
C LEU A 70 -14.40 -3.41 14.42
N ALA A 71 -14.10 -4.49 13.69
CA ALA A 71 -14.46 -4.62 12.27
C ALA A 71 -15.98 -4.55 12.05
N GLY A 72 -16.78 -5.16 12.93
CA GLY A 72 -18.23 -5.10 12.85
C GLY A 72 -18.83 -3.72 13.16
N ARG A 73 -18.16 -2.90 13.99
CA ARG A 73 -18.61 -1.53 14.32
C ARG A 73 -18.20 -0.50 13.28
N GLN A 74 -17.08 -0.71 12.60
CA GLN A 74 -16.48 0.29 11.72
C GLN A 74 -16.06 -0.38 10.40
N ALA A 75 -16.95 -0.34 9.41
CA ALA A 75 -16.74 -0.98 8.11
C ALA A 75 -15.46 -0.49 7.40
N SER A 76 -15.09 0.79 7.56
CA SER A 76 -13.90 1.37 6.92
C SER A 76 -12.56 0.77 7.38
N VAL A 77 -12.51 0.12 8.55
CA VAL A 77 -11.29 -0.54 9.06
C VAL A 77 -11.36 -2.06 8.99
N ALA A 78 -12.45 -2.63 8.47
CA ALA A 78 -12.66 -4.08 8.47
C ALA A 78 -11.57 -4.82 7.69
N ALA A 79 -11.16 -4.30 6.53
CA ALA A 79 -10.07 -4.89 5.73
C ALA A 79 -8.74 -4.90 6.48
N LEU A 80 -8.37 -3.77 7.10
CA LEU A 80 -7.16 -3.64 7.92
C LEU A 80 -7.19 -4.61 9.10
N VAL A 81 -8.31 -4.66 9.83
CA VAL A 81 -8.47 -5.52 11.00
C VAL A 81 -8.41 -7.00 10.62
N GLY A 82 -9.08 -7.39 9.53
CA GLY A 82 -9.07 -8.76 9.03
C GLY A 82 -7.67 -9.23 8.67
N LEU A 83 -6.95 -8.46 7.86
CA LEU A 83 -5.59 -8.81 7.47
C LEU A 83 -4.61 -8.76 8.65
N SER A 84 -4.73 -7.76 9.53
CA SER A 84 -3.91 -7.67 10.75
C SER A 84 -4.09 -8.91 11.62
N ARG A 85 -5.31 -9.40 11.79
CA ARG A 85 -5.60 -10.62 12.55
C ARG A 85 -4.88 -11.82 11.93
N GLU A 86 -5.00 -12.03 10.62
CA GLU A 86 -4.34 -13.13 9.92
C GLU A 86 -2.81 -13.07 10.08
N CYS A 87 -2.22 -11.88 9.91
CA CYS A 87 -0.78 -11.67 10.08
C CYS A 87 -0.34 -11.96 11.53
N LEU A 88 -1.08 -11.48 12.53
CA LEU A 88 -0.74 -11.67 13.93
C LEU A 88 -0.85 -13.13 14.38
N VAL A 89 -1.85 -13.87 13.91
CA VAL A 89 -1.99 -15.31 14.20
C VAL A 89 -0.84 -16.11 13.56
N ALA A 90 -0.46 -15.77 12.32
CA ALA A 90 0.64 -16.42 11.63
C ALA A 90 2.04 -15.95 12.10
N MET A 91 2.12 -14.83 12.82
CA MET A 91 3.36 -14.13 13.16
C MET A 91 4.45 -15.03 13.76
N PRO A 92 4.17 -15.93 14.73
CA PRO A 92 5.22 -16.78 15.28
C PRO A 92 5.91 -17.66 14.23
N GLY A 93 5.12 -18.25 13.31
CA GLY A 93 5.64 -19.07 12.22
C GLY A 93 6.31 -18.22 11.14
N ILE A 94 5.83 -17.00 10.89
CA ILE A 94 6.47 -16.08 9.95
C ILE A 94 7.85 -15.68 10.47
N LEU A 95 7.96 -15.23 11.73
CA LEU A 95 9.22 -14.76 12.32
C LEU A 95 10.33 -15.80 12.29
N VAL A 96 10.00 -17.10 12.35
CA VAL A 96 10.97 -18.21 12.29
C VAL A 96 11.13 -18.82 10.90
N GLY A 97 10.47 -18.27 9.89
CA GLY A 97 10.55 -18.71 8.49
C GLY A 97 9.74 -19.96 8.14
N GLU A 98 8.87 -20.44 9.03
CA GLU A 98 7.97 -21.58 8.79
C GLU A 98 6.76 -21.20 7.92
N VAL A 99 6.33 -19.94 7.97
CA VAL A 99 5.18 -19.42 7.20
C VAL A 99 5.66 -18.33 6.25
N ASN A 100 5.36 -18.50 4.96
CA ASN A 100 5.64 -17.48 3.95
C ASN A 100 4.66 -16.30 4.10
N ALA A 101 5.16 -15.17 4.60
CA ALA A 101 4.40 -13.93 4.74
C ALA A 101 3.81 -13.43 3.41
N MET A 102 4.53 -13.56 2.30
CA MET A 102 4.08 -13.10 0.99
C MET A 102 2.89 -13.93 0.48
N ALA A 103 2.87 -15.23 0.74
CA ALA A 103 1.71 -16.08 0.43
C ALA A 103 0.45 -15.67 1.20
N LEU A 104 0.62 -15.15 2.42
CA LEU A 104 -0.47 -14.66 3.27
C LEU A 104 -1.00 -13.30 2.79
N LEU A 105 -0.09 -12.39 2.44
CA LEU A 105 -0.44 -11.05 1.95
C LEU A 105 -1.05 -11.10 0.54
N PHE A 106 -0.50 -11.96 -0.32
CA PHE A 106 -0.85 -12.09 -1.74
C PHE A 106 -1.25 -13.54 -2.08
N PRO A 107 -2.41 -14.02 -1.61
CA PRO A 107 -2.83 -15.39 -1.86
C PRO A 107 -2.97 -15.64 -3.37
N GLY A 108 -2.18 -16.58 -3.91
CA GLY A 108 -2.12 -16.82 -5.36
C GLY A 108 -1.58 -15.64 -6.18
N GLY A 109 -0.79 -14.75 -5.55
CA GLY A 109 -0.22 -13.55 -6.18
C GLY A 109 -1.19 -12.37 -6.31
N SER A 110 -2.41 -12.51 -5.81
CA SER A 110 -3.51 -11.52 -5.89
C SER A 110 -3.23 -10.25 -5.04
N PRO A 111 -3.27 -9.02 -5.63
CA PRO A 111 -3.18 -7.76 -4.88
C PRO A 111 -4.40 -7.43 -4.05
N GLU A 112 -5.56 -8.00 -4.37
CA GLU A 112 -6.88 -7.51 -3.98
C GLU A 112 -7.02 -7.33 -2.47
N ARG A 113 -6.43 -8.26 -1.70
CA ARG A 113 -6.41 -8.22 -0.24
C ARG A 113 -5.69 -7.01 0.32
N VAL A 114 -4.50 -6.69 -0.21
CA VAL A 114 -3.71 -5.53 0.18
C VAL A 114 -4.30 -4.24 -0.40
N ALA A 115 -4.83 -4.29 -1.62
CA ALA A 115 -5.49 -3.15 -2.26
C ALA A 115 -6.69 -2.64 -1.45
N ALA A 116 -7.43 -3.54 -0.80
CA ALA A 116 -8.57 -3.19 0.07
C ALA A 116 -8.17 -2.33 1.30
N LEU A 117 -6.88 -2.27 1.65
CA LEU A 117 -6.39 -1.42 2.74
C LEU A 117 -6.34 0.07 2.38
N TYR A 118 -6.28 0.39 1.08
CA TYR A 118 -6.05 1.74 0.57
C TYR A 118 -7.36 2.47 0.18
N GLY A 119 -8.52 1.87 0.43
CA GLY A 119 -9.82 2.40 0.03
C GLY A 119 -10.78 2.64 1.19
N GLY A 120 -11.66 3.65 1.04
CA GLY A 120 -12.80 3.86 1.92
C GLY A 120 -12.48 4.39 3.32
N ASP A 121 -11.27 4.91 3.54
CA ASP A 121 -10.90 5.63 4.76
C ASP A 121 -11.30 7.11 4.66
N PRO A 122 -12.28 7.59 5.45
CA PRO A 122 -12.77 8.97 5.36
C PRO A 122 -11.69 10.02 5.65
N LEU A 123 -10.69 9.67 6.48
CA LEU A 123 -9.58 10.55 6.79
C LEU A 123 -8.67 10.75 5.57
N THR A 124 -8.28 9.67 4.90
CA THR A 124 -7.48 9.69 3.67
C THR A 124 -8.21 10.45 2.57
N GLU A 125 -9.50 10.20 2.38
CA GLU A 125 -10.33 10.95 1.42
C GLU A 125 -10.37 12.45 1.74
N SER A 126 -10.47 12.82 3.03
CA SER A 126 -10.41 14.21 3.47
C SER A 126 -9.07 14.86 3.17
N CYS A 127 -7.97 14.16 3.43
CA CYS A 127 -6.62 14.63 3.11
C CYS A 127 -6.44 14.82 1.59
N ASN A 128 -6.95 13.89 0.77
CA ASN A 128 -6.87 13.99 -0.69
C ASN A 128 -7.68 15.19 -1.23
N ARG A 129 -8.83 15.52 -0.61
CA ARG A 129 -9.57 16.75 -0.95
C ARG A 129 -8.80 18.02 -0.57
N GLU A 130 -8.08 18.01 0.54
CA GLU A 130 -7.25 19.17 0.92
C GLU A 130 -6.04 19.33 -0.01
N VAL A 131 -5.43 18.23 -0.49
CA VAL A 131 -4.43 18.28 -1.58
C VAL A 131 -5.03 18.98 -2.80
N ALA A 132 -6.21 18.56 -3.25
CA ALA A 132 -6.90 19.18 -4.39
C ALA A 132 -7.14 20.68 -4.16
N ARG A 133 -7.57 21.07 -2.96
CA ARG A 133 -7.78 22.48 -2.60
C ARG A 133 -6.49 23.31 -2.70
N VAL A 134 -5.36 22.78 -2.20
CA VAL A 134 -4.06 23.46 -2.29
C VAL A 134 -3.59 23.59 -3.73
N VAL A 135 -3.74 22.53 -4.53
CA VAL A 135 -3.37 22.54 -5.95
C VAL A 135 -4.18 23.61 -6.71
N VAL A 136 -5.50 23.63 -6.56
CA VAL A 136 -6.36 24.64 -7.20
C VAL A 136 -5.97 26.06 -6.78
N ALA A 137 -5.72 26.29 -5.48
CA ALA A 137 -5.31 27.60 -4.99
C ALA A 137 -3.99 28.08 -5.63
N GLU A 138 -3.01 27.18 -5.85
CA GLU A 138 -1.77 27.53 -6.55
C GLU A 138 -2.00 27.78 -8.05
N VAL A 139 -2.87 27.01 -8.70
CA VAL A 139 -3.28 27.26 -10.10
C VAL A 139 -3.91 28.64 -10.24
N GLU A 140 -4.89 28.97 -9.39
CA GLU A 140 -5.58 30.27 -9.42
C GLU A 140 -4.63 31.43 -9.15
N ALA A 141 -3.77 31.31 -8.12
CA ALA A 141 -2.76 32.33 -7.81
C ALA A 141 -1.79 32.53 -8.98
N ARG A 142 -1.37 31.45 -9.65
CA ARG A 142 -0.47 31.52 -10.79
C ARG A 142 -1.13 32.20 -12.00
N ARG A 143 -2.39 31.86 -12.28
CA ARG A 143 -3.16 32.44 -13.38
C ARG A 143 -3.53 33.90 -13.13
N ALA A 144 -3.72 34.31 -11.88
CA ALA A 144 -3.92 35.72 -11.55
C ALA A 144 -2.71 36.60 -11.92
N ILE A 145 -1.49 36.04 -11.83
CA ILE A 145 -0.24 36.73 -12.20
C ILE A 145 0.05 36.61 -13.70
N ALA A 146 -0.20 35.44 -14.28
CA ALA A 146 0.07 35.14 -15.69
C ALA A 146 -1.10 34.35 -16.32
N PRO A 147 -2.16 35.03 -16.79
CA PRO A 147 -3.39 34.39 -17.26
C PRO A 147 -3.19 33.39 -18.41
N GLU A 148 -2.23 33.68 -19.28
CA GLU A 148 -1.89 32.87 -20.47
C GLU A 148 -0.87 31.76 -20.17
N ALA A 149 -0.29 31.73 -18.97
CA ALA A 149 0.70 30.72 -18.62
C ALA A 149 0.01 29.39 -18.33
N ARG A 150 0.48 28.32 -18.98
CA ARG A 150 0.12 26.96 -18.60
C ARG A 150 0.72 26.64 -17.24
N VAL A 151 -0.11 26.11 -16.35
CA VAL A 151 0.32 25.63 -15.03
C VAL A 151 0.63 24.14 -15.13
N ARG A 152 1.81 23.74 -14.65
CA ARG A 152 2.29 22.35 -14.71
C ARG A 152 2.24 21.71 -13.34
N VAL A 153 1.43 20.66 -13.20
CA VAL A 153 1.30 19.85 -12.00
C VAL A 153 1.87 18.47 -12.29
N LEU A 154 2.76 17.96 -11.45
CA LEU A 154 3.27 16.59 -11.53
C LEU A 154 2.94 15.85 -10.26
N GLU A 155 2.43 14.63 -10.37
CA GLU A 155 2.19 13.73 -9.24
C GLU A 155 3.16 12.56 -9.32
N VAL A 156 4.01 12.41 -8.30
CA VAL A 156 4.97 11.31 -8.14
C VAL A 156 4.29 10.14 -7.43
N GLY A 157 4.39 8.94 -8.01
CA GLY A 157 3.83 7.71 -7.44
C GLY A 157 2.32 7.79 -7.21
N ALA A 158 1.60 8.18 -8.25
CA ALA A 158 0.16 8.37 -8.20
C ALA A 158 -0.62 7.04 -7.98
N GLY A 159 0.00 5.89 -8.24
CA GLY A 159 -0.51 4.56 -7.95
C GLY A 159 -1.90 4.31 -8.55
N THR A 160 -2.88 4.02 -7.69
CA THR A 160 -4.28 3.77 -8.09
C THR A 160 -5.07 5.04 -8.43
N GLY A 161 -4.46 6.22 -8.24
CA GLY A 161 -5.07 7.52 -8.47
C GLY A 161 -6.04 7.98 -7.38
N GLY A 162 -5.82 7.54 -6.13
CA GLY A 162 -6.64 7.95 -4.98
C GLY A 162 -6.60 9.45 -4.72
N THR A 163 -5.44 10.08 -4.91
CA THR A 163 -5.24 11.54 -4.82
C THR A 163 -5.51 12.21 -6.17
N SER A 164 -5.11 11.58 -7.28
CA SER A 164 -5.34 12.12 -8.63
C SER A 164 -6.82 12.36 -8.93
N ALA A 165 -7.72 11.47 -8.50
CA ALA A 165 -9.15 11.59 -8.79
C ALA A 165 -9.78 12.90 -8.27
N PRO A 166 -9.70 13.25 -6.96
CA PRO A 166 -10.22 14.53 -6.49
C PRO A 166 -9.45 15.74 -7.03
N VAL A 167 -8.13 15.63 -7.27
CA VAL A 167 -7.33 16.72 -7.83
C VAL A 167 -7.77 17.04 -9.26
N LEU A 168 -7.86 16.04 -10.14
CA LEU A 168 -8.31 16.21 -11.52
C LEU A 168 -9.76 16.67 -11.60
N ALA A 169 -10.64 16.16 -10.73
CA ALA A 169 -12.02 16.64 -10.64
C ALA A 169 -12.09 18.13 -10.28
N ALA A 170 -11.28 18.59 -9.32
CA ALA A 170 -11.20 20.00 -8.94
C ALA A 170 -10.57 20.87 -10.04
N LEU A 171 -9.63 20.32 -10.82
CA LEU A 171 -8.98 21.00 -11.93
C LEU A 171 -9.82 21.05 -13.22
N ALA A 172 -10.99 20.40 -13.27
CA ALA A 172 -11.83 20.36 -14.46
C ALA A 172 -12.21 21.77 -14.97
N ALA A 173 -12.39 22.74 -14.06
CA ALA A 173 -12.66 24.15 -14.39
C ALA A 173 -11.45 24.91 -14.99
N HIS A 174 -10.27 24.28 -14.99
CA HIS A 174 -9.00 24.82 -15.49
C HIS A 174 -8.32 23.86 -16.48
N ALA A 175 -9.04 22.89 -17.05
CA ALA A 175 -8.47 21.79 -17.82
C ALA A 175 -7.76 22.24 -19.11
N ASP A 176 -8.08 23.42 -19.64
CA ASP A 176 -7.46 24.06 -20.80
C ASP A 176 -6.12 24.73 -20.48
N ALA A 177 -5.88 25.06 -19.20
CA ALA A 177 -4.70 25.79 -18.74
C ALA A 177 -3.74 24.95 -17.89
N VAL A 178 -4.15 23.74 -17.47
CA VAL A 178 -3.38 22.89 -16.54
C VAL A 178 -2.92 21.61 -17.22
N GLU A 179 -1.60 21.48 -17.38
CA GLU A 179 -0.93 20.22 -17.74
C GLU A 179 -0.74 19.40 -16.46
N TYR A 180 -1.41 18.26 -16.37
CA TYR A 180 -1.29 17.33 -15.24
C TYR A 180 -0.46 16.12 -15.65
N VAL A 181 0.67 15.88 -15.01
CA VAL A 181 1.55 14.74 -15.31
C VAL A 181 1.38 13.71 -14.21
N PHE A 182 0.58 12.68 -14.50
CA PHE A 182 0.44 11.49 -13.67
C PHE A 182 1.68 10.61 -13.86
N THR A 183 2.39 10.30 -12.78
CA THR A 183 3.55 9.42 -12.85
C THR A 183 3.53 8.34 -11.80
N ASP A 184 4.13 7.20 -12.12
CA ASP A 184 4.38 6.11 -11.19
C ASP A 184 5.63 5.33 -11.63
N VAL A 185 6.30 4.65 -10.70
CA VAL A 185 7.40 3.73 -11.06
C VAL A 185 6.86 2.50 -11.80
N SER A 186 5.60 2.13 -11.54
CA SER A 186 4.90 1.04 -12.21
C SER A 186 4.21 1.51 -13.49
N ARG A 187 4.64 0.92 -14.60
CA ARG A 187 3.96 1.07 -15.89
C ARG A 187 2.50 0.61 -15.85
N ALA A 188 2.17 -0.40 -15.04
CA ALA A 188 0.79 -0.88 -14.90
C ALA A 188 -0.12 0.18 -14.26
N PHE A 189 0.35 0.87 -13.21
CA PHE A 189 -0.39 1.99 -12.64
C PHE A 189 -0.51 3.16 -13.61
N VAL A 190 0.55 3.48 -14.37
CA VAL A 190 0.50 4.50 -15.44
C VAL A 190 -0.56 4.15 -16.50
N SER A 191 -0.61 2.90 -16.96
CA SER A 191 -1.59 2.44 -17.94
C SER A 191 -3.03 2.48 -17.40
N LYS A 192 -3.26 2.05 -16.15
CA LYS A 192 -4.57 2.15 -15.49
C LYS A 192 -5.00 3.61 -15.31
N GLY A 193 -4.09 4.47 -14.85
CA GLY A 193 -4.29 5.91 -14.71
C GLY A 193 -4.69 6.54 -16.05
N ARG A 194 -3.97 6.20 -17.13
CA ARG A 194 -4.28 6.67 -18.50
C ARG A 194 -5.68 6.26 -18.93
N ALA A 195 -6.06 5.00 -18.73
CA ALA A 195 -7.38 4.51 -19.09
C ALA A 195 -8.51 5.20 -18.28
N ARG A 196 -8.26 5.46 -16.99
CA ARG A 196 -9.24 6.06 -16.07
C ARG A 196 -9.41 7.57 -16.27
N PHE A 197 -8.30 8.30 -16.42
CA PHE A 197 -8.29 9.77 -16.35
C PHE A 197 -7.97 10.45 -17.69
N GLY A 198 -7.35 9.73 -18.64
CA GLY A 198 -7.03 10.27 -19.96
C GLY A 198 -8.23 10.84 -20.72
N PRO A 199 -9.40 10.18 -20.73
CA PRO A 199 -10.58 10.70 -21.44
C PRO A 199 -11.13 12.02 -20.89
N SER A 200 -10.90 12.32 -19.60
CA SER A 200 -11.52 13.47 -18.91
C SER A 200 -10.63 14.70 -18.82
N HIS A 201 -9.33 14.61 -19.11
CA HIS A 201 -8.39 15.73 -18.98
C HIS A 201 -7.42 15.76 -20.17
N GLY A 202 -7.74 16.53 -21.20
CA GLY A 202 -7.03 16.48 -22.49
C GLY A 202 -5.55 16.89 -22.47
N LEU A 203 -5.12 17.62 -21.43
CA LEU A 203 -3.71 17.97 -21.20
C LEU A 203 -3.00 17.04 -20.21
N ALA A 204 -3.65 15.96 -19.77
CA ALA A 204 -3.02 15.01 -18.86
C ALA A 204 -2.01 14.14 -19.61
N ARG A 205 -0.84 13.95 -18.99
CA ARG A 205 0.20 13.03 -19.42
C ARG A 205 0.35 11.92 -18.40
N PHE A 206 0.73 10.75 -18.89
CA PHE A 206 0.89 9.54 -18.09
C PHE A 206 2.25 8.96 -18.45
N GLU A 207 3.20 9.02 -17.53
CA GLU A 207 4.61 8.70 -17.79
C GLU A 207 5.17 7.86 -16.63
N VAL A 208 6.13 6.99 -16.90
CA VAL A 208 6.85 6.26 -15.84
C VAL A 208 7.89 7.19 -15.22
N LEU A 209 7.96 7.23 -13.89
CA LEU A 209 8.96 7.99 -13.14
C LEU A 209 9.44 7.19 -11.92
N ASP A 210 10.74 6.88 -11.91
CA ASP A 210 11.48 6.59 -10.69
C ASP A 210 12.07 7.90 -10.16
N ILE A 211 11.53 8.37 -9.02
CA ILE A 211 11.99 9.60 -8.37
C ILE A 211 13.43 9.51 -7.84
N GLU A 212 13.95 8.29 -7.60
CA GLU A 212 15.35 8.09 -7.21
C GLU A 212 16.31 8.03 -8.43
N GLY A 213 15.75 7.89 -9.63
CA GLY A 213 16.48 7.82 -10.90
C GLY A 213 16.97 9.18 -11.41
N GLU A 214 17.67 9.16 -12.55
CA GLU A 214 18.11 10.38 -13.23
C GLU A 214 16.95 11.02 -14.01
N LEU A 215 16.39 12.11 -13.48
CA LEU A 215 15.17 12.76 -13.99
C LEU A 215 15.21 13.11 -15.49
N GLU A 216 16.31 13.74 -15.94
CA GLU A 216 16.43 14.19 -17.33
C GLU A 216 16.55 13.00 -18.31
N ALA A 217 17.23 11.92 -17.88
CA ALA A 217 17.32 10.69 -18.67
C ALA A 217 15.96 9.98 -18.80
N GLN A 218 15.05 10.20 -17.85
CA GLN A 218 13.67 9.75 -17.88
C GLN A 218 12.74 10.71 -18.64
N GLY A 219 13.26 11.81 -19.20
CA GLY A 219 12.49 12.75 -20.02
C GLY A 219 11.80 13.88 -19.24
N PHE A 220 12.14 14.08 -17.97
CA PHE A 220 11.55 15.12 -17.12
C PHE A 220 12.41 16.40 -17.11
N ALA A 221 11.82 17.50 -17.57
CA ALA A 221 12.50 18.80 -17.61
C ALA A 221 12.56 19.43 -16.21
N LEU A 222 13.78 19.79 -15.80
CA LEU A 222 14.05 20.41 -14.49
C LEU A 222 13.56 21.85 -14.42
N GLY A 223 13.13 22.29 -13.25
CA GLY A 223 12.76 23.68 -12.98
C GLY A 223 11.52 24.14 -13.75
N THR A 224 10.65 23.23 -14.19
CA THR A 224 9.51 23.54 -15.06
C THR A 224 8.15 23.36 -14.42
N TYR A 225 8.05 22.64 -13.30
CA TYR A 225 6.77 22.35 -12.65
C TYR A 225 6.39 23.44 -11.63
N ASP A 226 5.12 23.86 -11.64
CA ASP A 226 4.55 24.78 -10.66
C ASP A 226 4.22 24.05 -9.35
N VAL A 227 3.72 22.82 -9.47
CA VAL A 227 3.34 21.97 -8.33
C VAL A 227 3.88 20.56 -8.53
N VAL A 228 4.47 20.00 -7.48
CA VAL A 228 4.82 18.58 -7.39
C VAL A 228 4.04 17.99 -6.21
N ILE A 229 3.34 16.88 -6.45
CA ILE A 229 2.55 16.17 -5.46
C ILE A 229 3.26 14.85 -5.13
N GLY A 230 3.36 14.51 -3.84
CA GLY A 230 3.77 13.20 -3.35
C GLY A 230 2.80 12.72 -2.28
N ALA A 231 1.89 11.82 -2.62
CA ALA A 231 0.90 11.28 -1.68
C ALA A 231 1.28 9.85 -1.28
N ASN A 232 1.70 9.66 -0.02
CA ASN A 232 2.08 8.39 0.57
C ASN A 232 3.07 7.60 -0.31
N VAL A 233 4.14 8.27 -0.75
CA VAL A 233 5.10 7.72 -1.73
C VAL A 233 6.55 7.98 -1.34
N PHE A 234 6.88 9.15 -0.77
CA PHE A 234 8.29 9.49 -0.54
C PHE A 234 8.90 8.66 0.58
N HIS A 235 8.09 8.20 1.53
CA HIS A 235 8.55 7.28 2.57
C HIS A 235 9.06 5.95 2.00
N ALA A 236 8.58 5.51 0.83
CA ALA A 236 9.00 4.28 0.16
C ALA A 236 10.28 4.47 -0.70
N THR A 237 11.18 5.36 -0.30
CA THR A 237 12.47 5.61 -0.97
C THR A 237 13.64 5.38 -0.02
N ARG A 238 14.87 5.20 -0.54
CA ARG A 238 16.04 4.89 0.28
C ARG A 238 16.47 6.06 1.15
N ARG A 239 16.40 7.29 0.63
CA ARG A 239 16.83 8.51 1.34
C ARG A 239 15.87 9.68 1.09
N LEU A 240 15.16 10.14 2.11
CA LEU A 240 14.19 11.24 2.00
C LEU A 240 14.85 12.53 1.51
N ALA A 241 16.03 12.87 2.01
CA ALA A 241 16.75 14.08 1.59
C ALA A 241 17.07 14.08 0.09
N TYR A 242 17.43 12.93 -0.45
CA TYR A 242 17.67 12.78 -1.88
C TYR A 242 16.35 12.89 -2.66
N THR A 243 15.31 12.16 -2.27
CA THR A 243 13.98 12.19 -2.89
C THR A 243 13.38 13.61 -2.91
N VAL A 244 13.44 14.33 -1.78
CA VAL A 244 13.00 15.72 -1.67
C VAL A 244 13.82 16.63 -2.59
N SER A 245 15.13 16.41 -2.72
CA SER A 245 15.96 17.18 -3.65
C SER A 245 15.56 16.94 -5.11
N GLN A 246 15.20 15.70 -5.49
CA GLN A 246 14.75 15.37 -6.84
C GLN A 246 13.39 16.03 -7.14
N ALA A 247 12.45 15.97 -6.20
CA ALA A 247 11.19 16.71 -6.29
C ALA A 247 11.43 18.23 -6.43
N LYS A 248 12.38 18.79 -5.68
CA LYS A 248 12.77 20.20 -5.79
C LYS A 248 13.39 20.53 -7.16
N ARG A 249 14.17 19.63 -7.76
CA ARG A 249 14.74 19.80 -9.12
C ARG A 249 13.67 19.91 -10.19
N LEU A 250 12.53 19.24 -10.03
CA LEU A 250 11.40 19.36 -10.94
C LEU A 250 10.72 20.75 -10.82
N LEU A 251 10.64 21.28 -9.60
CA LEU A 251 9.99 22.56 -9.32
C LEU A 251 10.76 23.76 -9.85
N ARG A 252 10.03 24.69 -10.48
CA ARG A 252 10.56 26.05 -10.74
C ARG A 252 10.81 26.80 -9.43
N ARG A 253 11.53 27.93 -9.52
CA ARG A 253 11.59 28.90 -8.40
C ARG A 253 10.19 29.35 -8.00
N GLY A 254 9.89 29.26 -6.71
CA GLY A 254 8.57 29.54 -6.15
C GLY A 254 7.55 28.44 -6.42
N GLY A 255 7.89 27.31 -7.04
CA GLY A 255 6.99 26.16 -7.17
C GLY A 255 6.72 25.50 -5.82
N VAL A 256 5.62 24.76 -5.72
CA VAL A 256 5.12 24.20 -4.46
C VAL A 256 5.24 22.67 -4.44
N LEU A 257 5.86 22.13 -3.40
CA LEU A 257 5.80 20.71 -3.08
C LEU A 257 4.62 20.47 -2.14
N VAL A 258 3.72 19.55 -2.50
CA VAL A 258 2.58 19.13 -1.69
C VAL A 258 2.74 17.66 -1.35
N LEU A 259 2.98 17.36 -0.08
CA LEU A 259 3.07 15.99 0.43
C LEU A 259 1.84 15.66 1.26
N ASN A 260 1.29 14.47 1.05
CA ASN A 260 0.26 13.90 1.90
C ASN A 260 0.81 12.60 2.49
N GLU A 261 1.27 12.61 3.73
CA GLU A 261 2.09 11.54 4.29
C GLU A 261 1.65 11.07 5.67
N GLY A 262 1.91 9.79 5.95
CA GLY A 262 1.86 9.26 7.30
C GLY A 262 2.96 9.91 8.16
N THR A 263 2.58 10.49 9.30
CA THR A 263 3.47 11.30 10.14
C THR A 263 3.52 10.86 11.61
N ARG A 264 3.00 9.67 11.88
CA ARG A 264 3.01 9.02 13.20
C ARG A 264 3.35 7.56 13.03
N HIS A 265 3.82 6.91 14.10
CA HIS A 265 3.93 5.46 14.11
C HIS A 265 2.59 4.82 13.78
N GLN A 266 2.61 3.91 12.81
CA GLN A 266 1.47 3.08 12.46
C GLN A 266 1.81 1.64 12.73
N HIS A 267 1.84 1.27 14.02
CA HIS A 267 2.20 -0.08 14.45
C HIS A 267 1.35 -1.14 13.72
N GLN A 268 0.05 -0.88 13.54
CA GLN A 268 -0.85 -1.77 12.79
C GLN A 268 -0.41 -2.00 11.34
N LEU A 269 0.13 -0.99 10.65
CA LEU A 269 0.63 -1.15 9.29
C LEU A 269 1.99 -1.87 9.29
N ALA A 270 2.83 -1.63 10.28
CA ALA A 270 4.09 -2.35 10.43
C ALA A 270 3.89 -3.86 10.65
N GLN A 271 2.79 -4.30 11.27
CA GLN A 271 2.45 -5.72 11.41
C GLN A 271 2.08 -6.41 10.08
N ILE A 272 1.76 -5.63 9.05
CA ILE A 272 1.38 -6.12 7.73
C ILE A 272 2.54 -5.88 6.76
N PHE A 273 2.91 -4.63 6.56
CA PHE A 273 3.91 -4.22 5.58
C PHE A 273 5.34 -4.38 6.09
N GLY A 274 5.58 -4.44 7.39
CA GLY A 274 6.90 -4.82 7.92
C GLY A 274 7.30 -6.26 7.59
N LEU A 275 6.37 -7.05 7.03
CA LEU A 275 6.63 -8.37 6.46
C LEU A 275 7.17 -8.30 5.02
N THR A 276 7.12 -7.14 4.38
CA THR A 276 7.64 -6.95 3.02
C THR A 276 9.04 -6.31 3.07
N PRO A 277 9.95 -6.67 2.15
CA PRO A 277 11.26 -6.04 2.06
C PRO A 277 11.18 -4.51 1.85
N GLY A 278 10.21 -4.05 1.05
CA GLY A 278 10.03 -2.63 0.72
C GLY A 278 9.81 -1.70 1.93
N TRP A 279 9.25 -2.20 3.04
CA TRP A 279 9.07 -1.40 4.26
C TRP A 279 10.41 -1.02 4.92
N TRP A 280 11.46 -1.81 4.68
CA TRP A 280 12.80 -1.66 5.27
C TRP A 280 13.84 -1.11 4.28
N LEU A 281 13.40 -0.58 3.14
CA LEU A 281 14.28 -0.07 2.07
C LEU A 281 15.13 1.16 2.48
N PHE A 282 14.71 1.88 3.52
CA PHE A 282 15.34 3.13 3.93
C PHE A 282 16.78 2.93 4.46
N THR A 283 17.66 3.88 4.16
CA THR A 283 19.08 3.88 4.56
C THR A 283 19.46 5.15 5.32
N ASP A 284 18.47 5.98 5.70
CA ASP A 284 18.63 7.26 6.38
C ASP A 284 17.81 7.34 7.69
N PRO A 285 18.07 6.45 8.67
CA PRO A 285 17.26 6.35 9.89
C PRO A 285 17.14 7.66 10.68
N ASP A 286 18.13 8.56 10.60
CA ASP A 286 18.13 9.87 11.29
C ASP A 286 17.01 10.80 10.81
N HIS A 287 16.51 10.60 9.58
CA HIS A 287 15.39 11.35 9.02
C HIS A 287 14.04 10.65 9.20
N ARG A 288 14.04 9.48 9.83
CA ARG A 288 12.87 8.61 9.95
C ARG A 288 12.41 8.48 11.39
N ILE A 289 11.18 8.06 11.55
CA ILE A 289 10.70 7.53 12.82
C ILE A 289 11.47 6.22 13.09
N PRO A 290 12.02 5.98 14.29
CA PRO A 290 12.74 4.74 14.58
C PRO A 290 11.96 3.49 14.20
N GLY A 291 12.60 2.56 13.46
CA GLY A 291 11.96 1.32 13.01
C GLY A 291 10.80 1.51 12.02
N SER A 292 10.71 2.65 11.35
CA SER A 292 9.64 2.94 10.39
C SER A 292 10.17 3.69 9.17
N PRO A 293 9.62 3.46 7.96
CA PRO A 293 9.93 4.29 6.79
C PRO A 293 9.29 5.68 6.89
N LEU A 294 8.36 5.91 7.81
CA LEU A 294 7.68 7.19 7.96
C LEU A 294 8.58 8.23 8.63
N ALA A 295 8.22 9.51 8.48
CA ALA A 295 8.85 10.63 9.17
C ALA A 295 7.79 11.47 9.87
N THR A 296 8.10 11.99 11.06
CA THR A 296 7.16 12.85 11.79
C THR A 296 6.91 14.16 11.05
N ALA A 297 5.80 14.84 11.35
CA ALA A 297 5.53 16.17 10.82
C ALA A 297 6.64 17.19 11.18
N ARG A 298 7.37 16.98 12.27
CA ARG A 298 8.56 17.77 12.60
C ARG A 298 9.73 17.44 11.67
N GLN A 299 10.07 16.16 11.51
CA GLN A 299 11.17 15.73 10.64
C GLN A 299 10.94 16.18 9.19
N TRP A 300 9.71 16.10 8.68
CA TRP A 300 9.38 16.65 7.37
C TRP A 300 9.63 18.15 7.26
N ARG A 301 9.22 18.94 8.27
CA ARG A 301 9.47 20.39 8.27
C ARG A 301 10.96 20.70 8.29
N ASP A 302 11.70 20.04 9.16
CA ASP A 302 13.15 20.23 9.31
C ASP A 302 13.88 19.85 8.01
N LEU A 303 13.49 18.73 7.38
CA LEU A 303 14.03 18.27 6.11
C LEU A 303 13.74 19.23 4.94
N LEU A 304 12.49 19.70 4.83
CA LEU A 304 12.10 20.66 3.80
C LEU A 304 12.87 21.98 4.00
N ALA A 305 13.00 22.47 5.22
CA ALA A 305 13.74 23.68 5.52
C ALA A 305 15.23 23.55 5.14
N SER A 306 15.89 22.46 5.54
CA SER A 306 17.29 22.20 5.18
C SER A 306 17.48 21.99 3.68
N SER A 307 16.42 21.62 2.97
CA SER A 307 16.42 21.45 1.51
C SER A 307 16.09 22.75 0.76
N GLY A 308 15.95 23.90 1.44
CA GLY A 308 15.65 25.20 0.84
C GLY A 308 14.20 25.35 0.38
N PHE A 309 13.26 24.74 1.11
CA PHE A 309 11.86 25.11 1.03
C PHE A 309 11.54 26.18 2.08
N GLU A 310 10.67 27.10 1.70
CA GLU A 310 10.18 28.21 2.51
C GLU A 310 8.66 28.07 2.72
N ALA A 311 8.09 28.92 3.59
CA ALA A 311 6.66 28.96 3.88
C ALA A 311 6.08 27.56 4.20
N ILE A 312 6.81 26.77 5.00
CA ILE A 312 6.49 25.37 5.23
C ILE A 312 5.32 25.26 6.22
N VAL A 313 4.29 24.53 5.81
CA VAL A 313 3.13 24.17 6.63
C VAL A 313 3.08 22.66 6.74
N ALA A 314 2.90 22.13 7.95
CA ALA A 314 2.59 20.72 8.18
C ALA A 314 1.39 20.63 9.12
N ARG A 315 0.27 20.10 8.64
CA ARG A 315 -0.98 20.06 9.38
C ARG A 315 -1.65 18.70 9.23
N ALA A 316 -1.92 18.06 10.36
CA ALA A 316 -2.81 16.92 10.44
C ALA A 316 -4.25 17.40 10.68
N PRO A 317 -5.27 16.77 10.05
CA PRO A 317 -6.64 16.93 10.48
C PRO A 317 -6.80 16.59 11.96
N THR A 318 -7.67 17.31 12.68
CA THR A 318 -8.00 16.98 14.07
C THR A 318 -9.13 15.96 14.10
N THR A 319 -8.96 14.90 14.87
CA THR A 319 -10.00 13.91 15.18
C THR A 319 -10.42 14.05 16.65
N ALA A 320 -11.45 13.30 17.07
CA ALA A 320 -11.87 13.25 18.47
C ALA A 320 -10.76 12.81 19.45
N THR A 321 -9.72 12.12 18.95
CA THR A 321 -8.59 11.62 19.76
C THR A 321 -7.31 12.44 19.59
N GLY A 322 -7.40 13.59 18.92
CA GLY A 322 -6.29 14.50 18.66
C GLY A 322 -5.88 14.55 17.18
N PRO A 323 -4.68 15.01 16.84
CA PRO A 323 -4.26 15.10 15.44
C PRO A 323 -4.15 13.72 14.81
N ALA A 324 -4.63 13.60 13.57
CA ALA A 324 -4.61 12.39 12.78
C ALA A 324 -3.18 11.85 12.55
N PHE A 325 -3.09 10.60 12.09
CA PHE A 325 -1.81 9.99 11.72
C PHE A 325 -1.22 10.57 10.43
N GLN A 326 -2.06 11.18 9.59
CA GLN A 326 -1.71 11.69 8.28
C GLN A 326 -1.65 13.21 8.32
N SER A 327 -0.66 13.79 7.65
CA SER A 327 -0.50 15.24 7.53
C SER A 327 -0.39 15.66 6.09
N LEU A 328 -1.03 16.78 5.78
CA LEU A 328 -0.69 17.57 4.61
C LEU A 328 0.50 18.45 4.94
N ILE A 329 1.54 18.37 4.13
CA ILE A 329 2.78 19.13 4.27
C ILE A 329 3.02 19.89 2.97
N VAL A 330 3.21 21.20 3.05
CA VAL A 330 3.38 22.07 1.89
C VAL A 330 4.64 22.90 2.09
N GLY A 331 5.47 23.04 1.06
CA GLY A 331 6.64 23.92 1.07
C GLY A 331 6.86 24.57 -0.28
N ARG A 332 7.30 25.83 -0.30
CA ARG A 332 7.60 26.58 -1.52
C ARG A 332 9.10 26.56 -1.81
N SER A 333 9.49 26.15 -3.00
CA SER A 333 10.90 26.06 -3.41
C SER A 333 11.53 27.45 -3.57
N ASP A 334 12.68 27.68 -2.93
CA ASP A 334 13.52 28.88 -3.17
C ASP A 334 14.17 28.90 -4.57
N GLY A 335 14.05 27.82 -5.35
CA GLY A 335 14.66 27.66 -6.67
C GLY A 335 16.17 27.37 -6.68
N LEU A 336 16.80 27.11 -5.53
CA LEU A 336 18.20 26.72 -5.40
C LEU A 336 18.29 25.23 -5.07
N VAL A 337 18.81 24.43 -6.00
CA VAL A 337 18.98 22.99 -5.77
C VAL A 337 20.42 22.71 -5.31
N SER A 338 20.59 22.34 -4.05
CA SER A 338 21.81 21.69 -3.58
C SER A 338 21.85 20.26 -4.12
N ARG A 339 22.97 19.80 -4.71
CA ARG A 339 23.15 18.38 -5.06
C ARG A 339 23.44 17.59 -3.79
N PRO A 340 22.53 16.75 -3.28
CA PRO A 340 22.88 15.81 -2.23
C PRO A 340 23.62 14.63 -2.86
N GLU A 341 24.41 13.95 -2.04
CA GLU A 341 25.09 12.73 -2.45
C GLU A 341 24.05 11.65 -2.77
N ARG A 342 24.04 11.18 -4.04
CA ARG A 342 23.24 10.03 -4.46
C ARG A 342 23.74 8.83 -3.66
N ALA A 343 22.85 8.09 -3.00
CA ALA A 343 23.23 6.79 -2.48
C ALA A 343 23.76 5.97 -3.64
N ALA A 344 24.98 5.44 -3.52
CA ALA A 344 25.51 4.54 -4.53
C ALA A 344 24.48 3.42 -4.72
N ARG A 345 23.96 3.28 -5.95
CA ARG A 345 23.51 1.96 -6.38
C ARG A 345 24.69 1.04 -6.10
N PRO A 346 24.50 -0.17 -5.54
CA PRO A 346 25.57 -1.15 -5.61
C PRO A 346 25.91 -1.26 -7.10
N GLU A 347 27.10 -0.78 -7.47
CA GLU A 347 27.62 -1.10 -8.79
C GLU A 347 27.74 -2.62 -8.81
N PRO A 348 27.42 -3.28 -9.95
CA PRO A 348 27.77 -4.68 -10.10
C PRO A 348 29.26 -4.73 -9.82
N VAL A 349 29.64 -5.47 -8.77
CA VAL A 349 31.04 -5.70 -8.45
C VAL A 349 31.64 -6.31 -9.71
N ALA A 350 32.33 -5.48 -10.49
CA ALA A 350 33.19 -5.97 -11.55
C ALA A 350 34.16 -6.89 -10.84
N ALA A 351 33.96 -8.19 -11.03
CA ALA A 351 34.78 -9.22 -10.43
C ALA A 351 36.22 -8.89 -10.77
N ALA A 352 36.93 -8.34 -9.79
CA ALA A 352 38.34 -8.05 -9.89
C ALA A 352 39.04 -9.37 -10.18
N ALA A 353 39.59 -9.47 -11.39
CA ALA A 353 40.37 -10.60 -11.85
C ALA A 353 41.57 -10.79 -10.93
N ALA A 354 41.42 -11.64 -9.92
CA ALA A 354 42.52 -12.18 -9.15
C ALA A 354 43.15 -13.32 -9.95
N SER A 355 44.27 -12.99 -10.57
CA SER A 355 45.24 -13.88 -11.22
C SER A 355 45.36 -15.25 -10.55
N HIS A 356 44.92 -16.30 -11.24
CA HIS A 356 45.43 -17.66 -11.05
C HIS A 356 46.09 -18.11 -12.34
N GLY A 357 47.31 -18.62 -12.19
CA GLY A 357 48.31 -18.80 -13.23
C GLY A 357 47.85 -19.59 -14.45
N ALA A 358 48.35 -19.16 -15.60
CA ALA A 358 48.21 -19.82 -16.89
C ALA A 358 48.84 -21.22 -16.87
N VAL A 359 48.08 -22.21 -17.35
CA VAL A 359 48.61 -23.49 -17.85
C VAL A 359 48.21 -23.59 -19.33
N PRO A 360 49.09 -24.03 -20.25
CA PRO A 360 48.88 -23.86 -21.68
C PRO A 360 47.81 -24.80 -22.23
N ARG A 361 46.97 -24.27 -23.13
CA ARG A 361 45.93 -25.00 -23.85
C ARG A 361 46.55 -25.79 -25.02
N ALA A 362 46.27 -27.09 -25.08
CA ALA A 362 46.38 -27.91 -26.30
C ALA A 362 44.98 -28.26 -26.84
N PRO A 363 44.80 -28.50 -28.15
CA PRO A 363 43.50 -28.42 -28.79
C PRO A 363 42.78 -29.78 -28.97
N ALA A 364 41.46 -29.64 -29.11
CA ALA A 364 40.48 -30.51 -29.78
C ALA A 364 40.15 -31.90 -29.19
N GLY A 365 38.89 -32.04 -28.78
CA GLY A 365 38.16 -33.29 -28.60
C GLY A 365 36.69 -32.98 -28.37
N GLU A 366 35.85 -33.32 -29.35
CA GLU A 366 34.40 -33.08 -29.39
C GLU A 366 33.60 -33.93 -28.39
N ALA A 367 32.39 -33.43 -28.10
CA ALA A 367 31.19 -34.09 -27.56
C ALA A 367 31.05 -34.29 -26.03
N GLY A 368 30.03 -33.65 -25.45
CA GLY A 368 29.42 -34.04 -24.17
C GLY A 368 28.97 -32.89 -23.26
N SER A 369 27.66 -32.72 -23.10
CA SER A 369 26.91 -31.88 -22.13
C SER A 369 27.29 -30.38 -22.01
N GLY A 370 26.42 -29.51 -22.52
CA GLY A 370 26.43 -28.08 -22.23
C GLY A 370 26.45 -27.81 -20.72
N ALA A 371 27.43 -27.03 -20.29
CA ALA A 371 27.80 -26.84 -18.90
C ALA A 371 26.68 -26.14 -18.08
N PRO A 372 26.64 -26.30 -16.74
CA PRO A 372 25.70 -25.59 -15.86
C PRO A 372 25.65 -24.08 -16.07
N THR A 373 26.76 -23.48 -16.53
CA THR A 373 26.88 -22.06 -16.85
C THR A 373 26.13 -21.66 -18.12
N GLU A 374 26.16 -22.49 -19.17
CA GLU A 374 25.41 -22.22 -20.42
C GLU A 374 23.90 -22.39 -20.21
N ARG A 375 23.50 -23.36 -19.35
CA ARG A 375 22.10 -23.56 -18.95
C ARG A 375 21.55 -22.35 -18.19
N ARG A 376 22.28 -21.86 -17.18
CA ARG A 376 21.90 -20.65 -16.41
C ARG A 376 21.81 -19.41 -17.30
N ALA A 377 22.75 -19.23 -18.23
CA ALA A 377 22.72 -18.13 -19.18
C ALA A 377 21.48 -18.17 -20.10
N GLY A 378 21.13 -19.35 -20.62
CA GLY A 378 19.93 -19.54 -21.45
C GLY A 378 18.62 -19.33 -20.68
N THR A 379 18.53 -19.81 -19.43
CA THR A 379 17.36 -19.57 -18.57
C THR A 379 17.22 -18.09 -18.23
N LEU A 380 18.33 -17.38 -17.97
CA LEU A 380 18.30 -15.94 -17.71
C LEU A 380 17.79 -15.14 -18.90
N GLU A 381 18.20 -15.50 -20.13
CA GLU A 381 17.71 -14.87 -21.35
C GLU A 381 16.20 -15.07 -21.53
N GLN A 382 15.70 -16.29 -21.28
CA GLN A 382 14.28 -16.62 -21.36
C GLN A 382 13.43 -15.90 -20.30
N VAL A 383 13.88 -15.86 -19.05
CA VAL A 383 13.23 -15.09 -17.97
C VAL A 383 13.21 -13.61 -18.34
N THR A 384 14.34 -13.05 -18.78
CA THR A 384 14.44 -11.64 -19.21
C THR A 384 13.49 -11.35 -20.37
N ALA A 385 13.31 -12.28 -21.32
CA ALA A 385 12.37 -12.11 -22.42
C ALA A 385 10.89 -12.14 -21.99
N VAL A 386 10.53 -12.90 -20.94
CA VAL A 386 9.18 -12.84 -20.35
C VAL A 386 8.96 -11.50 -19.67
N PHE A 387 9.92 -11.05 -18.87
CA PHE A 387 9.87 -9.75 -18.22
C PHE A 387 9.79 -8.61 -19.23
N ALA A 388 10.60 -8.63 -20.28
CA ALA A 388 10.58 -7.65 -21.36
C ALA A 388 9.20 -7.55 -22.02
N ARG A 389 8.55 -8.69 -22.26
CA ARG A 389 7.24 -8.73 -22.90
C ARG A 389 6.14 -8.19 -22.01
N VAL A 390 6.11 -8.61 -20.74
CA VAL A 390 5.06 -8.22 -19.79
C VAL A 390 5.24 -6.76 -19.34
N LEU A 391 6.48 -6.30 -19.18
CA LEU A 391 6.78 -4.91 -18.84
C LEU A 391 6.79 -3.96 -20.06
N GLU A 392 6.55 -4.50 -21.27
CA GLU A 392 6.63 -3.78 -22.55
C GLU A 392 7.96 -2.99 -22.72
N MET A 393 9.07 -3.65 -22.39
CA MET A 393 10.44 -3.14 -22.48
C MET A 393 11.25 -3.97 -23.48
N THR A 394 12.39 -3.45 -23.94
CA THR A 394 13.37 -4.27 -24.66
C THR A 394 14.26 -5.02 -23.66
N PRO A 395 14.75 -6.23 -23.98
CA PRO A 395 15.64 -6.97 -23.10
C PRO A 395 16.90 -6.19 -22.69
N ALA A 396 17.38 -5.27 -23.54
CA ALA A 396 18.54 -4.42 -23.25
C ALA A 396 18.28 -3.34 -22.19
N GLN A 397 17.01 -3.04 -21.87
CA GLN A 397 16.63 -2.08 -20.83
C GLN A 397 16.44 -2.74 -19.46
N LEU A 398 16.54 -4.07 -19.40
CA LEU A 398 16.35 -4.85 -18.18
C LEU A 398 17.70 -5.28 -17.62
N ASP A 399 18.02 -4.78 -16.43
CA ASP A 399 19.10 -5.24 -15.57
C ASP A 399 18.63 -6.48 -14.77
N PRO A 400 19.22 -7.66 -15.01
CA PRO A 400 18.77 -8.90 -14.37
C PRO A 400 19.00 -8.97 -12.86
N ASP A 401 19.83 -8.09 -12.31
CA ASP A 401 20.17 -8.01 -10.88
C ASP A 401 19.35 -6.96 -10.14
N LEU A 402 18.56 -6.16 -10.85
CA LEU A 402 17.70 -5.15 -10.25
C LEU A 402 16.40 -5.78 -9.72
N THR A 403 15.92 -5.29 -8.57
CA THR A 403 14.70 -5.85 -7.96
C THR A 403 13.45 -5.50 -8.77
N PHE A 404 12.47 -6.40 -8.77
CA PHE A 404 11.18 -6.25 -9.45
C PHE A 404 10.41 -5.00 -9.04
N GLU A 405 10.54 -4.58 -7.77
CA GLU A 405 9.95 -3.35 -7.26
C GLU A 405 10.49 -2.10 -7.98
N ASN A 406 11.78 -2.06 -8.37
CA ASN A 406 12.33 -0.95 -9.16
C ASN A 406 11.78 -0.94 -10.60
N TYR A 407 11.22 -2.05 -11.08
CA TYR A 407 10.47 -2.11 -12.33
C TYR A 407 8.97 -1.87 -12.12
N GLY A 408 8.55 -1.56 -10.89
CA GLY A 408 7.15 -1.38 -10.52
C GLY A 408 6.30 -2.62 -10.80
N VAL A 409 6.89 -3.81 -10.62
CA VAL A 409 6.18 -5.09 -10.64
C VAL A 409 5.24 -5.12 -9.43
N ASP A 410 4.00 -4.69 -9.68
CA ASP A 410 2.90 -4.76 -8.73
C ASP A 410 2.26 -6.16 -8.78
N SER A 411 1.30 -6.44 -7.90
CA SER A 411 0.71 -7.78 -7.86
C SER A 411 -0.18 -8.10 -9.08
N LEU A 412 -0.54 -7.13 -9.95
CA LEU A 412 -1.16 -7.42 -11.25
C LEU A 412 -0.10 -7.85 -12.29
N VAL A 413 1.04 -7.17 -12.32
CA VAL A 413 2.19 -7.51 -13.17
C VAL A 413 2.77 -8.87 -12.77
N VAL A 414 2.84 -9.17 -11.47
CA VAL A 414 3.26 -10.49 -10.97
C VAL A 414 2.41 -11.61 -11.55
N LEU A 415 1.10 -11.44 -11.69
CA LEU A 415 0.22 -12.45 -12.26
C LEU A 415 0.52 -12.72 -13.73
N GLU A 416 0.74 -11.66 -14.51
CA GLU A 416 1.08 -11.77 -15.93
C GLU A 416 2.48 -12.37 -16.14
N LEU A 417 3.45 -11.98 -15.31
CA LEU A 417 4.78 -12.56 -15.28
C LEU A 417 4.74 -14.04 -14.91
N THR A 418 3.96 -14.41 -13.88
CA THR A 418 3.81 -15.80 -13.45
C THR A 418 3.23 -16.64 -14.57
N ARG A 419 2.14 -16.21 -15.21
CA ARG A 419 1.58 -16.91 -16.39
C ARG A 419 2.57 -17.02 -17.54
N GLY A 420 3.34 -15.96 -17.79
CA GLY A 420 4.36 -15.94 -18.84
C GLY A 420 5.49 -16.93 -18.59
N LEU A 421 5.92 -17.09 -17.33
CA LEU A 421 6.93 -18.05 -16.91
C LEU A 421 6.37 -19.48 -16.88
N GLU A 422 5.14 -19.68 -16.41
CA GLU A 422 4.49 -20.98 -16.38
C GLU A 422 4.28 -21.57 -17.78
N ALA A 423 4.04 -20.70 -18.77
CA ALA A 423 3.97 -21.12 -20.17
C ALA A 423 5.29 -21.70 -20.70
N LEU A 424 6.43 -21.36 -20.09
CA LEU A 424 7.76 -21.85 -20.49
C LEU A 424 8.26 -23.01 -19.61
N TYR A 425 7.97 -22.98 -18.31
CA TYR A 425 8.57 -23.89 -17.34
C TYR A 425 7.55 -24.81 -16.61
N GLY A 426 6.28 -24.76 -16.99
CA GLY A 426 5.20 -25.52 -16.33
C GLY A 426 4.73 -24.85 -15.05
N ALA A 427 3.96 -25.53 -14.22
CA ALA A 427 3.41 -24.94 -12.99
C ALA A 427 4.51 -24.45 -12.04
N LEU A 428 4.43 -23.18 -11.62
CA LEU A 428 5.40 -22.54 -10.74
C LEU A 428 4.76 -22.18 -9.39
N PRO A 429 5.53 -22.10 -8.31
CA PRO A 429 5.04 -21.52 -7.06
C PRO A 429 4.57 -20.10 -7.33
N ALA A 430 3.32 -19.78 -6.98
CA ALA A 430 2.77 -18.42 -7.13
C ALA A 430 3.54 -17.37 -6.30
N THR A 431 4.34 -17.81 -5.33
CA THR A 431 5.21 -16.99 -4.49
C THR A 431 6.58 -16.72 -5.09
N LEU A 432 6.96 -17.40 -6.18
CA LEU A 432 8.32 -17.41 -6.73
C LEU A 432 8.86 -15.99 -6.97
N LEU A 433 8.04 -15.12 -7.57
CA LEU A 433 8.44 -13.75 -7.90
C LEU A 433 8.53 -12.81 -6.68
N PHE A 434 7.99 -13.24 -5.53
CA PHE A 434 8.14 -12.53 -4.27
C PHE A 434 9.35 -13.03 -3.47
N GLU A 435 9.69 -14.32 -3.58
CA GLU A 435 10.85 -14.95 -2.95
C GLU A 435 12.16 -14.65 -3.68
N ARG A 436 12.08 -14.49 -5.00
CA ARG A 436 13.20 -14.23 -5.90
C ARG A 436 12.97 -12.87 -6.52
N ILE A 437 13.43 -11.84 -5.84
CA ILE A 437 13.11 -10.45 -6.16
C ILE A 437 13.84 -9.92 -7.40
N THR A 438 14.71 -10.71 -8.06
CA THR A 438 15.47 -10.34 -9.27
C THR A 438 15.33 -11.40 -10.37
N MET A 439 15.52 -11.01 -11.63
CA MET A 439 15.43 -11.95 -12.77
C MET A 439 16.52 -13.02 -12.69
N ARG A 440 17.72 -12.66 -12.19
CA ARG A 440 18.80 -13.62 -11.97
C ARG A 440 18.44 -14.68 -10.94
N GLN A 441 17.87 -14.28 -9.79
CA GLN A 441 17.44 -15.22 -8.76
C GLN A 441 16.34 -16.18 -9.25
N VAL A 442 15.40 -15.69 -10.06
CA VAL A 442 14.38 -16.53 -10.70
C VAL A 442 15.02 -17.50 -11.69
N ALA A 443 15.93 -17.02 -12.54
CA ALA A 443 16.60 -17.84 -13.53
C ALA A 443 17.50 -18.92 -12.91
N ASP A 444 18.23 -18.59 -11.85
CA ASP A 444 19.06 -19.55 -11.13
C ASP A 444 18.20 -20.65 -10.50
N TRP A 445 17.08 -20.27 -9.87
CA TRP A 445 16.14 -21.23 -9.29
C TRP A 445 15.49 -22.15 -10.34
N LEU A 446 15.15 -21.60 -11.52
CA LEU A 446 14.60 -22.38 -12.63
C LEU A 446 15.65 -23.31 -13.26
N ALA A 447 16.89 -22.85 -13.40
CA ALA A 447 17.99 -23.62 -13.97
C ALA A 447 18.39 -24.81 -13.07
N GLU A 448 18.23 -24.68 -11.76
CA GLU A 448 18.47 -25.76 -10.78
C GLU A 448 17.39 -26.83 -10.77
N ARG A 449 16.15 -26.49 -11.16
CA ARG A 449 15.03 -27.45 -11.29
C ARG A 449 14.99 -28.19 -12.62
N ALA A 450 15.84 -27.80 -13.58
CA ALA A 450 15.87 -28.38 -14.92
C ALA A 450 16.66 -29.71 -15.01
N ASP A 451 17.15 -30.28 -13.90
CA ASP A 451 17.53 -31.70 -13.84
C ASP A 451 16.28 -32.54 -13.52
N PRO A 452 15.77 -33.35 -14.46
CA PRO A 452 14.67 -34.26 -14.17
C PRO A 452 15.20 -35.48 -13.40
N ASP A 453 14.87 -35.59 -12.11
CA ASP A 453 14.82 -36.90 -11.46
C ASP A 453 13.63 -37.68 -12.07
N PRO A 454 13.79 -38.93 -12.51
CA PRO A 454 12.76 -39.62 -13.26
C PRO A 454 11.60 -39.94 -12.33
N ALA A 455 10.43 -39.38 -12.64
CA ALA A 455 9.19 -39.64 -11.93
C ALA A 455 8.91 -41.15 -11.83
N PRO A 456 8.46 -41.68 -10.67
CA PRO A 456 7.91 -43.02 -10.63
C PRO A 456 6.56 -43.04 -11.35
N SER A 457 6.46 -43.86 -12.38
CA SER A 457 5.25 -44.07 -13.18
C SER A 457 4.12 -44.70 -12.33
N PRO A 458 2.84 -44.35 -12.55
CA PRO A 458 1.73 -44.88 -11.76
C PRO A 458 1.37 -46.31 -12.19
N ALA A 459 1.42 -47.24 -11.24
CA ALA A 459 0.90 -48.59 -11.42
C ALA A 459 -0.64 -48.60 -11.28
N VAL A 460 -1.27 -49.35 -12.19
CA VAL A 460 -2.71 -49.52 -12.41
C VAL A 460 -3.37 -50.36 -11.32
N ALA A 461 -4.57 -49.97 -10.87
CA ALA A 461 -5.60 -50.91 -10.43
C ALA A 461 -7.00 -50.35 -10.71
N ALA A 462 -7.61 -50.86 -11.79
CA ALA A 462 -9.01 -50.71 -12.12
C ALA A 462 -9.88 -51.58 -11.20
N GLY A 463 -11.08 -51.10 -10.88
CA GLY A 463 -12.09 -51.87 -10.15
C GLY A 463 -13.40 -51.11 -9.95
N VAL A 464 -14.22 -51.03 -10.99
CA VAL A 464 -15.65 -50.69 -10.91
C VAL A 464 -16.46 -51.97 -11.13
N PRO A 465 -17.59 -52.17 -10.45
CA PRO A 465 -18.71 -52.87 -11.05
C PRO A 465 -19.89 -51.90 -11.27
N SER A 466 -20.33 -51.85 -12.53
CA SER A 466 -21.61 -51.31 -12.96
C SER A 466 -22.58 -52.48 -13.10
N SER A 467 -23.83 -52.35 -12.63
CA SER A 467 -24.94 -53.19 -13.06
C SER A 467 -26.07 -52.33 -13.64
N ARG A 468 -26.42 -52.68 -14.88
CA ARG A 468 -27.42 -52.08 -15.77
C ARG A 468 -28.87 -52.22 -15.28
N ALA A 469 -29.72 -51.30 -15.75
CA ALA A 469 -30.84 -51.54 -16.70
C ALA A 469 -32.19 -50.91 -16.30
N SER A 470 -32.58 -49.90 -17.10
CA SER A 470 -33.85 -49.79 -17.85
C SER A 470 -35.17 -49.50 -17.13
N GLU A 471 -35.77 -48.37 -17.56
CA GLU A 471 -37.19 -48.06 -17.85
C GLU A 471 -37.59 -46.72 -17.21
N ALA A 472 -38.34 -45.80 -17.80
CA ALA A 472 -38.90 -45.60 -19.12
C ALA A 472 -39.24 -44.09 -19.21
N ALA A 473 -39.36 -43.60 -20.43
CA ALA A 473 -39.60 -42.21 -20.78
C ALA A 473 -40.99 -41.68 -20.38
N THR A 474 -41.09 -40.38 -20.06
CA THR A 474 -42.04 -39.50 -20.78
C THR A 474 -41.63 -38.04 -20.72
N ARG A 475 -41.82 -37.37 -21.85
CA ARG A 475 -41.42 -36.01 -22.23
C ARG A 475 -42.69 -35.15 -22.23
N ALA A 476 -42.68 -33.93 -21.68
CA ALA A 476 -43.51 -32.82 -22.18
C ALA A 476 -43.12 -31.46 -21.55
N THR A 477 -42.97 -30.48 -22.44
CA THR A 477 -42.62 -29.06 -22.29
C THR A 477 -43.89 -28.15 -22.19
N PRO A 478 -43.78 -26.80 -22.10
CA PRO A 478 -44.59 -25.96 -21.20
C PRO A 478 -45.59 -24.97 -21.86
N GLY A 479 -46.32 -24.22 -21.00
CA GLY A 479 -46.94 -22.90 -21.28
C GLY A 479 -48.46 -22.82 -20.97
N PRO A 480 -49.11 -21.64 -21.01
CA PRO A 480 -48.84 -20.37 -20.31
C PRO A 480 -50.10 -19.81 -19.55
N ARG A 481 -49.95 -18.64 -18.91
CA ARG A 481 -50.95 -17.81 -18.18
C ARG A 481 -52.23 -17.48 -19.00
N PRO A 482 -53.35 -17.10 -18.34
CA PRO A 482 -53.72 -15.67 -18.29
C PRO A 482 -54.42 -15.20 -17.00
N ALA A 483 -54.54 -13.87 -16.88
CA ALA A 483 -55.27 -13.10 -15.87
C ALA A 483 -56.60 -12.52 -16.44
N VAL A 484 -57.51 -12.09 -15.53
CA VAL A 484 -58.62 -11.08 -15.58
C VAL A 484 -59.68 -11.61 -14.56
N GLY A 485 -60.11 -10.91 -13.50
CA GLY A 485 -60.78 -9.60 -13.36
C GLY A 485 -62.14 -9.88 -12.66
N ASP A 486 -62.28 -9.57 -11.36
CA ASP A 486 -63.01 -8.42 -10.78
C ASP A 486 -64.51 -8.71 -10.46
N THR A 487 -64.85 -8.74 -9.16
CA THR A 487 -66.13 -8.32 -8.56
C THR A 487 -65.97 -8.13 -7.04
N GLY A 488 -66.21 -6.91 -6.54
CA GLY A 488 -66.51 -6.65 -5.11
C GLY A 488 -68.02 -6.73 -4.82
N PRO A 489 -68.56 -6.14 -3.72
CA PRO A 489 -67.96 -5.77 -2.44
C PRO A 489 -68.74 -6.37 -1.23
N SER A 490 -68.17 -6.36 -0.02
CA SER A 490 -68.97 -6.42 1.22
C SER A 490 -68.24 -5.81 2.42
N SER A 491 -69.04 -5.24 3.30
CA SER A 491 -68.80 -4.16 4.28
C SER A 491 -68.46 -4.62 5.72
N THR A 492 -67.86 -3.68 6.46
CA THR A 492 -67.23 -3.69 7.81
C THR A 492 -68.19 -3.83 9.03
N PRO A 493 -67.70 -3.92 10.30
CA PRO A 493 -67.42 -2.70 11.11
C PRO A 493 -66.22 -2.75 12.10
N SER A 494 -65.73 -1.54 12.46
CA SER A 494 -64.57 -1.18 13.30
C SER A 494 -64.74 -1.33 14.83
N PRO A 495 -63.62 -1.23 15.61
CA PRO A 495 -63.57 -0.73 16.99
C PRO A 495 -63.19 0.78 17.09
N PRO A 496 -63.25 1.41 18.30
CA PRO A 496 -63.50 2.84 18.54
C PRO A 496 -62.22 3.71 18.67
N PRO A 497 -62.32 5.05 18.89
CA PRO A 497 -61.24 6.01 18.62
C PRO A 497 -60.27 6.14 19.79
N VAL A 498 -59.00 6.44 19.47
CA VAL A 498 -57.98 6.84 20.44
C VAL A 498 -57.42 8.19 19.99
N ASP A 499 -57.21 9.05 20.97
CA ASP A 499 -56.99 10.49 20.86
C ASP A 499 -55.80 10.91 19.97
N ALA A 500 -55.95 12.11 19.40
CA ALA A 500 -54.98 12.73 18.50
C ALA A 500 -53.63 12.97 19.19
N GLU A 501 -52.62 12.16 18.83
CA GLU A 501 -51.22 12.52 19.01
C GLU A 501 -50.88 13.68 18.05
N ALA A 502 -50.25 14.72 18.62
CA ALA A 502 -49.76 15.88 17.88
C ALA A 502 -48.81 15.44 16.74
N PRO A 503 -48.81 16.14 15.59
CA PRO A 503 -47.98 15.74 14.46
C PRO A 503 -46.51 15.76 14.88
N THR A 504 -45.83 14.62 14.74
CA THR A 504 -44.38 14.52 14.86
C THR A 504 -43.75 15.40 13.78
N PRO A 505 -42.85 16.33 14.12
CA PRO A 505 -42.28 17.24 13.13
C PRO A 505 -41.58 16.44 12.04
N SER A 506 -41.82 16.82 10.78
CA SER A 506 -41.08 16.23 9.66
C SER A 506 -39.57 16.45 9.87
N ASN A 507 -38.71 15.56 9.36
CA ASN A 507 -37.24 15.74 9.44
C ASN A 507 -36.80 17.15 8.95
N ALA A 508 -37.55 17.75 8.02
CA ALA A 508 -37.32 19.10 7.51
C ALA A 508 -37.70 20.23 8.49
N GLU A 509 -38.56 19.97 9.48
CA GLU A 509 -38.86 20.89 10.59
C GLU A 509 -37.87 20.72 11.74
N ALA A 510 -37.45 19.49 12.02
CA ALA A 510 -36.38 19.21 12.99
C ALA A 510 -35.04 19.86 12.56
N GLU A 511 -34.69 19.78 11.28
CA GLU A 511 -33.50 20.44 10.72
C GLU A 511 -33.60 21.98 10.75
N ARG A 512 -34.81 22.53 10.55
CA ARG A 512 -35.03 24.00 10.66
C ARG A 512 -34.99 24.50 12.11
N LEU A 513 -35.46 23.70 13.06
CA LEU A 513 -35.33 23.99 14.49
C LEU A 513 -33.86 23.94 14.92
N LEU A 514 -33.12 22.92 14.51
CA LEU A 514 -31.69 22.78 14.83
C LEU A 514 -30.83 23.91 14.23
N THR A 515 -31.16 24.38 13.03
CA THR A 515 -30.42 25.48 12.37
C THR A 515 -30.82 26.88 12.87
N SER A 516 -31.88 27.01 13.66
CA SER A 516 -32.30 28.28 14.27
C SER A 516 -31.87 28.43 15.73
N LEU A 517 -31.28 27.38 16.32
CA LEU A 517 -30.75 27.42 17.68
C LEU A 517 -29.34 28.03 17.68
N PRO A 518 -29.02 28.94 18.62
CA PRO A 518 -27.64 29.42 18.81
C PRO A 518 -26.70 28.27 19.16
N ASP A 519 -25.46 28.31 18.66
CA ASP A 519 -24.45 27.27 18.88
C ASP A 519 -24.27 26.89 20.36
N SER A 520 -24.39 27.86 21.27
CA SER A 520 -24.31 27.64 22.72
C SER A 520 -25.43 26.74 23.28
N VAL A 521 -26.59 26.73 22.64
CA VAL A 521 -27.75 25.91 23.03
C VAL A 521 -27.60 24.50 22.47
N VAL A 522 -27.07 24.37 21.25
CA VAL A 522 -26.77 23.08 20.62
C VAL A 522 -25.68 22.34 21.41
N ASP A 523 -24.64 23.06 21.84
CA ASP A 523 -23.56 22.51 22.65
C ASP A 523 -24.05 22.05 24.04
N ALA A 524 -24.96 22.81 24.66
CA ALA A 524 -25.58 22.43 25.93
C ALA A 524 -26.44 21.17 25.82
N LEU A 525 -27.24 21.06 24.75
CA LEU A 525 -28.08 19.88 24.45
C LEU A 525 -27.23 18.64 24.19
N LEU A 526 -26.17 18.76 23.40
CA LEU A 526 -25.23 17.66 23.14
C LEU A 526 -24.47 17.25 24.40
N SER A 527 -24.08 18.21 25.24
CA SER A 527 -23.43 17.92 26.52
C SER A 527 -24.37 17.18 27.49
N GLU A 528 -25.66 17.49 27.53
CA GLU A 528 -26.64 16.77 28.35
C GLU A 528 -26.88 15.34 27.84
N LEU A 529 -27.10 15.19 26.53
CA LEU A 529 -27.35 13.90 25.87
C LEU A 529 -26.17 12.92 26.05
N LEU A 530 -24.95 13.45 26.05
CA LEU A 530 -23.72 12.69 26.31
C LEU A 530 -23.48 12.44 27.80
N SER A 531 -24.08 13.22 28.69
CA SER A 531 -23.98 13.05 30.15
C SER A 531 -25.02 12.09 30.73
N GLY A 532 -26.04 11.71 29.95
CA GLY A 532 -27.09 10.77 30.35
C GLY A 532 -28.03 11.30 31.44
N ARG A 533 -28.16 12.62 31.61
CA ARG A 533 -29.14 13.25 32.51
C ARG A 533 -30.31 13.78 31.69
N GLU A 534 -31.51 13.31 31.97
CA GLU A 534 -32.76 13.72 31.31
C GLU A 534 -33.41 14.90 32.04
N SER A 535 -32.72 16.05 32.19
CA SER A 535 -33.28 17.15 32.99
C SER A 535 -33.88 18.32 32.19
N LEU A 536 -33.48 18.53 30.94
CA LEU A 536 -34.00 19.64 30.11
C LEU A 536 -35.16 19.28 29.16
N LEU A 537 -35.47 17.99 28.96
CA LEU A 537 -36.59 17.60 28.07
C LEU A 537 -37.97 17.90 28.67
N GLU A 538 -38.08 18.00 30.00
CA GLU A 538 -39.34 18.37 30.68
C GLU A 538 -39.63 19.89 30.66
N GLU A 539 -38.60 20.75 30.54
CA GLU A 539 -38.80 22.21 30.47
C GLU A 539 -39.17 22.72 29.06
N ILE A 540 -38.98 21.92 28.01
CA ILE A 540 -39.33 22.31 26.63
C ILE A 540 -40.75 21.86 26.25
N GLN A 541 -41.41 21.04 27.07
CA GLN A 541 -42.84 20.70 26.91
C GLN A 541 -43.79 21.59 27.75
N GLY A 542 -43.29 22.67 28.37
CA GLY A 542 -44.05 23.66 29.13
C GLY A 542 -44.45 24.91 28.36
#